data_AF-A0A960PBS2-F1
#
_entry.id   AF-A0A960PBS2-F1
#
_cell.length_a   1.000
_cell.length_b   1.000
_cell.length_c   1.000
_cell.angle_alpha   90.00
_cell.angle_beta   90.00
_cell.angle_gamma   90.00
#
_symmetry.space_group_name_H-M   'P 1'
#
loop_
_entity.id
_entity.type
_entity.pdbx_description
1 polymer ?
#
loop_
_entity_poly.entity_id
_entity_poly.type
_entity_poly.pdbx_seq_one_letter_code
_entity_poly.pdbx_strand_id
1 'polypeptide(L)'
;IKVMGVDVLNSMIIYTFATIAFYLLGAGVLHGMGLIPQGSEMVATLSNLYTQTLGPWSLPLFLVGAVAVLYSTVFASTAAHCRVFADFVGMLGVYDRHNYALRLKTTRIFVFILLFVPSLYFMFLKEPVTMVKIGGIAQASMLPLIGFATLYLRYRRLPGKIAPPGWLSLALWISAAVMAIMMGYSVIGRITG
;
A
#
# COMPACT_ATOMS: atom_id res chain seq x y z
N ILE A 1 -1.52 18.70 -16.19
CA ILE A 1 -2.50 17.58 -16.18
C ILE A 1 -2.13 16.50 -17.18
N LYS A 2 -1.86 16.80 -18.46
CA LYS A 2 -1.47 15.78 -19.46
C LYS A 2 -0.26 14.93 -19.04
N VAL A 3 0.81 15.55 -18.52
CA VAL A 3 2.00 14.83 -18.02
C VAL A 3 1.67 13.90 -16.85
N MET A 4 0.90 14.38 -15.87
CA MET A 4 0.43 13.57 -14.73
C MET A 4 -0.44 12.39 -15.18
N GLY A 5 -1.29 12.56 -16.18
CA GLY A 5 -2.12 11.47 -16.71
C GLY A 5 -1.28 10.38 -17.40
N VAL A 6 -0.26 10.77 -18.16
CA VAL A 6 0.68 9.84 -18.81
C VAL A 6 1.51 9.10 -17.75
N ASP A 7 2.00 9.82 -16.74
CA ASP A 7 2.77 9.24 -15.64
C ASP A 7 1.94 8.19 -14.86
N VAL A 8 0.69 8.51 -14.53
CA VAL A 8 -0.22 7.57 -13.86
C VAL A 8 -0.53 6.36 -14.75
N LEU A 9 -0.76 6.56 -16.04
CA LEU A 9 -1.07 5.46 -16.96
C LEU A 9 0.12 4.50 -17.10
N ASN A 10 1.32 5.02 -17.30
CA ASN A 10 2.55 4.23 -17.39
C ASN A 10 2.79 3.48 -16.08
N SER A 11 2.66 4.18 -14.95
CA SER A 11 2.78 3.58 -13.62
C SER A 11 1.77 2.43 -13.43
N MET A 12 0.51 2.63 -13.83
CA MET A 12 -0.53 1.60 -13.75
C MET A 12 -0.16 0.36 -14.56
N ILE A 13 0.30 0.52 -15.81
CA ILE A 13 0.71 -0.60 -16.67
C ILE A 13 1.87 -1.38 -16.05
N ILE A 14 2.92 -0.67 -15.62
CA ILE A 14 4.11 -1.28 -15.03
C ILE A 14 3.74 -2.04 -13.76
N TYR A 15 2.95 -1.43 -12.87
CA TYR A 15 2.51 -2.09 -11.64
C TYR A 15 1.64 -3.31 -11.92
N THR A 16 0.66 -3.23 -12.82
CA THR A 16 -0.18 -4.38 -13.16
C THR A 16 0.64 -5.53 -13.73
N PHE A 17 1.56 -5.25 -14.66
CA PHE A 17 2.43 -6.28 -15.23
C PHE A 17 3.31 -6.93 -14.15
N ALA A 18 3.94 -6.12 -13.30
CA ALA A 18 4.75 -6.61 -12.20
C ALA A 18 3.92 -7.47 -11.23
N THR A 19 2.70 -7.05 -10.88
CA THR A 19 1.79 -7.82 -10.03
C THR A 19 1.46 -9.19 -10.64
N ILE A 20 1.15 -9.24 -11.94
CA ILE A 20 0.88 -10.50 -12.64
C ILE A 20 2.11 -11.40 -12.62
N ALA A 21 3.29 -10.87 -12.92
CA ALA A 21 4.54 -11.64 -12.92
C ALA A 21 4.84 -12.23 -11.53
N PHE A 22 4.73 -11.43 -10.47
CA PHE A 22 4.94 -11.93 -9.09
C PHE A 22 3.85 -12.91 -8.64
N TYR A 23 2.61 -12.71 -9.07
CA TYR A 23 1.52 -13.65 -8.79
C TYR A 23 1.81 -15.01 -9.43
N LEU A 24 2.21 -15.05 -10.70
CA LEU A 24 2.58 -16.27 -11.39
C LEU A 24 3.82 -16.94 -10.77
N LEU A 25 4.81 -16.15 -10.35
CA LEU A 25 5.98 -16.67 -9.63
C LEU A 25 5.57 -17.35 -8.32
N GLY A 26 4.71 -16.70 -7.52
CA GLY A 26 4.21 -17.26 -6.27
C GLY A 26 3.32 -18.48 -6.48
N ALA A 27 2.34 -18.39 -7.38
CA ALA A 27 1.38 -19.46 -7.65
C ALA A 27 2.02 -20.67 -8.35
N GLY A 28 2.99 -20.45 -9.24
CA GLY A 28 3.65 -21.53 -9.98
C GLY A 28 4.79 -22.17 -9.19
N VAL A 29 5.70 -21.36 -8.64
CA VAL A 29 6.93 -21.88 -8.04
C VAL A 29 6.73 -22.20 -6.56
N LEU A 30 6.09 -21.33 -5.78
CA LEU A 30 5.93 -21.55 -4.34
C LEU A 30 4.89 -22.63 -4.02
N HIS A 31 3.79 -22.69 -4.76
CA HIS A 31 2.80 -23.77 -4.64
C HIS A 31 3.41 -25.13 -5.02
N GLY A 32 4.20 -25.18 -6.10
CA GLY A 32 4.89 -26.40 -6.54
C GLY A 32 5.95 -26.91 -5.56
N MET A 33 6.52 -26.03 -4.71
CA MET A 33 7.49 -26.40 -3.68
C MET A 33 6.86 -26.80 -2.33
N GLY A 34 5.54 -26.64 -2.16
CA GLY A 34 4.85 -26.96 -0.89
C GLY A 34 5.28 -26.12 0.32
N LEU A 35 6.05 -25.05 0.10
CA LEU A 35 6.58 -24.19 1.16
C LEU A 35 5.54 -23.13 1.51
N ILE A 36 4.95 -23.24 2.71
CA ILE A 36 4.16 -22.16 3.31
C ILE A 36 5.16 -21.28 4.07
N PRO A 37 5.46 -20.05 3.62
CA PRO A 37 6.39 -19.18 4.35
C PRO A 37 5.79 -18.85 5.71
N GLN A 38 6.41 -19.32 6.79
CA GLN A 38 5.98 -19.05 8.16
C GLN A 38 7.04 -18.22 8.89
N GLY A 39 6.59 -17.21 9.65
CA GLY A 39 7.44 -16.45 10.58
C GLY A 39 8.62 -15.73 9.92
N SER A 40 9.75 -15.69 10.63
CA SER A 40 10.98 -14.97 10.27
C SER A 40 11.70 -15.51 9.03
N GLU A 41 11.33 -16.70 8.55
CA GLU A 41 12.01 -17.36 7.43
C GLU A 41 11.53 -16.88 6.06
N MET A 42 10.49 -16.04 5.99
CA MET A 42 9.92 -15.55 4.73
C MET A 42 10.97 -14.99 3.75
N VAL A 43 11.94 -14.21 4.22
CA VAL A 43 12.99 -13.64 3.37
C VAL A 43 13.97 -14.72 2.90
N ALA A 44 14.28 -15.70 3.76
CA ALA A 44 15.13 -16.84 3.41
C ALA A 44 14.43 -17.75 2.39
N THR A 45 13.14 -18.03 2.55
CA THR A 45 12.34 -18.82 1.60
C THR A 45 12.26 -18.13 0.23
N LEU A 46 11.99 -16.82 0.20
CA LEU A 46 11.92 -16.07 -1.06
C LEU A 46 13.28 -15.95 -1.76
N SER A 47 14.37 -15.76 -1.02
CA SER A 47 15.71 -15.71 -1.60
C SER A 47 16.20 -17.08 -2.09
N ASN A 48 15.82 -18.17 -1.43
CA ASN A 48 16.08 -19.53 -1.89
C ASN A 48 15.35 -19.83 -3.21
N LEU A 49 14.15 -19.30 -3.42
CA LEU A 49 13.41 -19.40 -4.68
C LEU A 49 14.23 -18.92 -5.87
N TYR A 50 14.83 -17.73 -5.74
CA TYR A 50 15.68 -17.14 -6.78
C TYR A 50 17.01 -17.87 -6.90
N THR A 51 17.59 -18.29 -5.78
CA THR A 51 18.86 -19.00 -5.77
C THR A 51 18.78 -20.38 -6.44
N GLN A 52 17.67 -21.09 -6.26
CA GLN A 52 17.45 -22.40 -6.90
C GLN A 52 17.12 -22.30 -8.39
N THR A 53 16.50 -21.20 -8.83
CA THR A 53 16.11 -21.00 -10.24
C THR A 53 17.19 -20.32 -11.08
N LEU A 54 17.86 -19.30 -10.53
CA LEU A 54 18.86 -18.48 -11.24
C LEU A 54 20.30 -18.80 -10.84
N GLY A 55 20.51 -19.46 -9.70
CA GLY A 55 21.82 -19.79 -9.14
C GLY A 55 22.30 -18.84 -8.02
N PRO A 56 23.44 -19.16 -7.36
CA PRO A 56 23.94 -18.44 -6.17
C PRO A 56 24.23 -16.95 -6.36
N TRP A 57 24.54 -16.52 -7.59
CA TRP A 57 24.84 -15.12 -7.91
C TRP A 57 23.62 -14.19 -7.75
N SER A 58 22.41 -14.74 -7.77
CA SER A 58 21.16 -13.97 -7.67
C SER A 58 20.88 -13.46 -6.25
N LEU A 59 21.40 -14.13 -5.22
CA LEU A 59 21.19 -13.79 -3.81
C LEU A 59 21.64 -12.35 -3.45
N PRO A 60 22.89 -11.92 -3.71
CA PRO A 60 23.31 -10.56 -3.39
C PRO A 60 22.51 -9.50 -4.16
N LEU A 61 22.16 -9.75 -5.43
CA LEU A 61 21.36 -8.84 -6.23
C LEU A 61 19.93 -8.70 -5.66
N PHE A 62 19.33 -9.82 -5.25
CA PHE A 62 18.03 -9.83 -4.59
C PHE A 62 18.07 -9.05 -3.28
N LEU A 63 19.10 -9.24 -2.44
CA LEU A 63 19.22 -8.53 -1.17
C LEU A 63 19.37 -7.02 -1.34
N VAL A 64 20.21 -6.57 -2.28
CA VAL A 64 20.36 -5.14 -2.59
C VAL A 64 19.05 -4.55 -3.11
N GLY A 65 18.37 -5.26 -4.02
CA GLY A 65 17.06 -4.85 -4.53
C GLY A 65 16.00 -4.79 -3.43
N ALA A 66 15.95 -5.79 -2.55
CA ALA A 66 15.03 -5.84 -1.42
C ALA A 66 15.25 -4.65 -0.47
N VAL A 67 16.50 -4.33 -0.13
CA VAL A 67 16.83 -3.15 0.69
C VAL A 67 16.36 -1.87 0.00
N ALA A 68 16.66 -1.70 -1.29
CA ALA A 68 16.27 -0.50 -2.02
C ALA A 68 14.74 -0.30 -2.05
N VAL A 69 13.98 -1.34 -2.38
CA VAL A 69 12.52 -1.30 -2.48
C VAL A 69 11.85 -1.11 -1.10
N LEU A 70 12.32 -1.84 -0.08
CA LEU A 70 11.78 -1.72 1.28
C LEU A 70 12.06 -0.34 1.86
N TYR A 71 13.29 0.15 1.71
CA TYR A 71 13.66 1.49 2.17
C TYR A 71 12.82 2.57 1.48
N SER A 72 12.69 2.53 0.16
CA SER A 72 11.89 3.54 -0.58
C SER A 72 10.43 3.52 -0.13
N THR A 73 9.87 2.34 0.14
CA THR A 73 8.48 2.18 0.56
C THR A 73 8.27 2.74 1.97
N VAL A 74 9.12 2.39 2.92
CA VAL A 74 9.05 2.92 4.29
C VAL A 74 9.19 4.44 4.27
N PHE A 75 10.19 4.96 3.56
CA PHE A 75 10.45 6.38 3.47
C PHE A 75 9.27 7.16 2.86
N ALA A 76 8.77 6.73 1.70
CA ALA A 76 7.66 7.39 1.01
C ALA A 76 6.35 7.30 1.82
N SER A 77 6.07 6.13 2.41
CA SER A 77 4.89 5.90 3.24
C SER A 77 4.89 6.78 4.49
N THR A 78 5.99 6.79 5.25
CA THR A 78 6.11 7.66 6.42
C THR A 78 5.96 9.14 6.04
N ALA A 79 6.63 9.59 4.98
CA ALA A 79 6.53 10.98 4.54
C ALA A 79 5.10 11.40 4.16
N ALA A 80 4.33 10.51 3.53
CA ALA A 80 2.94 10.77 3.17
C ALA A 80 2.03 10.75 4.41
N HIS A 81 2.05 9.66 5.18
CA HIS A 81 1.11 9.44 6.28
C HIS A 81 1.31 10.42 7.44
N CYS A 82 2.54 10.84 7.77
CA CYS A 82 2.75 11.82 8.84
C CYS A 82 2.09 13.18 8.53
N ARG A 83 2.10 13.60 7.26
CA ARG A 83 1.45 14.84 6.83
C ARG A 83 -0.07 14.70 6.89
N VAL A 84 -0.60 13.58 6.41
CA VAL A 84 -2.05 13.29 6.47
C VAL A 84 -2.55 13.24 7.91
N PHE A 85 -1.82 12.59 8.82
CA PHE A 85 -2.20 12.56 10.23
C PHE A 85 -2.07 13.92 10.91
N ALA A 86 -1.03 14.69 10.62
CA ALA A 86 -0.93 16.06 11.13
C ALA A 86 -2.11 16.92 10.64
N ASP A 87 -2.46 16.83 9.35
CA ASP A 87 -3.64 17.51 8.79
C ASP A 87 -4.93 17.08 9.48
N PHE A 88 -5.11 15.78 9.73
CA PHE A 88 -6.27 15.27 10.44
C PHE A 88 -6.38 15.82 11.87
N VAL A 89 -5.28 15.85 12.61
CA VAL A 89 -5.24 16.43 13.97
C VAL A 89 -5.56 17.93 13.94
N GLY A 90 -5.07 18.66 12.95
CA GLY A 90 -5.44 20.07 12.73
C GLY A 90 -6.92 20.25 12.38
N MET A 91 -7.51 19.34 11.58
CA MET A 91 -8.94 19.36 11.25
C MET A 91 -9.83 19.04 12.45
N LEU A 92 -9.36 18.25 13.41
CA LEU A 92 -10.05 17.99 14.68
C LEU A 92 -10.00 19.19 15.66
N GLY A 93 -9.26 20.26 15.34
CA GLY A 93 -9.16 21.46 16.16
C GLY A 93 -8.16 21.36 17.32
N VAL A 94 -7.30 20.34 17.34
CA VAL A 94 -6.27 20.15 18.39
C VAL A 94 -5.22 21.27 18.37
N TYR A 95 -4.96 21.84 17.20
CA TYR A 95 -4.14 23.03 17.04
C TYR A 95 -4.62 23.86 15.84
N ASP A 96 -4.28 25.15 15.82
CA ASP A 96 -4.61 26.02 14.68
C ASP A 96 -3.86 25.57 13.41
N ARG A 97 -4.61 25.16 12.40
CA ARG A 97 -4.12 24.75 11.09
C ARG A 97 -3.24 25.81 10.40
N HIS A 98 -3.44 27.09 10.72
CA HIS A 98 -2.67 28.19 10.17
C HIS A 98 -1.30 28.36 10.86
N ASN A 99 -1.10 27.74 12.02
CA ASN A 99 0.17 27.73 12.72
C ASN A 99 1.11 26.65 12.15
N TYR A 100 2.00 27.09 11.26
CA TYR A 100 2.99 26.22 10.61
C TYR A 100 3.92 25.51 11.59
N ALA A 101 4.34 26.17 12.68
CA ALA A 101 5.26 25.59 13.65
C ALA A 101 4.63 24.40 14.39
N LEU A 102 3.36 24.51 14.78
CA LEU A 102 2.61 23.43 15.42
C LEU A 102 2.37 22.27 14.44
N ARG A 103 2.00 22.57 13.19
CA ARG A 103 1.87 21.55 12.14
C ARG A 103 3.17 20.77 11.92
N LEU A 104 4.30 21.46 11.87
CA LEU A 104 5.61 20.83 11.68
C LEU A 104 5.99 19.96 12.89
N LYS A 105 5.74 20.43 14.11
CA LYS A 105 5.96 19.67 15.34
C LYS A 105 5.13 18.39 15.37
N THR A 106 3.83 18.48 15.06
CA THR A 106 2.92 17.34 14.97
C THR A 106 3.35 16.35 13.89
N THR A 107 3.73 16.85 12.70
CA THR A 107 4.25 16.00 11.62
C THR A 107 5.49 15.23 12.09
N ARG A 108 6.43 15.90 12.77
CA ARG A 108 7.65 15.26 13.31
C ARG A 108 7.32 14.19 14.34
N ILE A 109 6.37 14.44 15.25
CA ILE A 109 5.89 13.44 16.20
C ILE A 109 5.35 12.20 15.46
N PHE A 110 4.52 12.40 14.44
CA PHE A 110 4.01 11.27 13.65
C PHE A 110 5.09 10.52 12.88
N VAL A 111 6.19 11.16 12.47
CA VAL A 111 7.34 10.46 11.85
C VAL A 111 7.94 9.48 12.85
N PHE A 112 8.18 9.92 14.08
CA PHE A 112 8.67 9.04 15.13
C PHE A 112 7.67 7.90 15.42
N ILE A 113 6.39 8.21 15.58
CA ILE A 113 5.36 7.20 15.86
C ILE A 113 5.30 6.15 14.75
N LEU A 114 5.20 6.56 13.48
CA LEU A 114 5.06 5.63 12.36
C LEU A 114 6.31 4.80 12.08
N LEU A 115 7.49 5.24 12.51
CA LEU A 115 8.72 4.45 12.36
C LEU A 115 8.94 3.51 13.55
N PHE A 116 8.71 3.99 14.78
CA PHE A 116 8.98 3.23 15.99
C PHE A 116 7.88 2.24 16.34
N VAL A 117 6.59 2.60 16.22
CA VAL A 117 5.48 1.73 16.64
C VAL A 117 5.46 0.41 15.84
N PRO A 118 5.57 0.40 14.51
CA PRO A 118 5.62 -0.85 13.75
C PRO A 118 6.88 -1.67 14.06
N SER A 119 8.03 -1.01 14.26
CA SER A 119 9.29 -1.66 14.61
C SER A 119 9.22 -2.35 15.98
N LEU A 120 8.63 -1.68 16.97
CA LEU A 120 8.36 -2.27 18.29
C LEU A 120 7.40 -3.44 18.17
N TYR A 121 6.30 -3.29 17.43
CA TYR A 121 5.33 -4.35 17.21
C TYR A 121 5.96 -5.60 16.58
N PHE A 122 6.88 -5.41 15.63
CA PHE A 122 7.69 -6.49 15.05
C PHE A 122 8.57 -7.20 16.09
N MET A 123 9.23 -6.46 16.99
CA MET A 123 10.07 -7.05 18.04
C MET A 123 9.27 -7.92 19.03
N PHE A 124 8.01 -7.56 19.31
CA PHE A 124 7.18 -8.31 20.26
C PHE A 124 6.44 -9.50 19.63
N LEU A 125 5.88 -9.36 18.43
CA LEU A 125 5.10 -10.44 17.80
C LEU A 125 5.95 -11.46 17.05
N LYS A 126 7.13 -11.07 16.53
CA LYS A 126 8.06 -11.94 15.79
C LYS A 126 7.44 -12.73 14.62
N GLU A 127 6.25 -12.35 14.17
CA GLU A 127 5.51 -12.97 13.06
C GLU A 127 5.25 -11.95 11.94
N PRO A 128 6.23 -11.74 11.02
CA PRO A 128 6.07 -10.77 9.93
C PRO A 128 4.88 -11.11 9.03
N VAL A 129 4.57 -12.39 8.83
CA VAL A 129 3.46 -12.84 7.98
C VAL A 129 2.12 -12.35 8.53
N THR A 130 1.89 -12.48 9.84
CA THR A 130 0.67 -12.02 10.50
C THR A 130 0.55 -10.50 10.43
N MET A 131 1.66 -9.77 10.63
CA MET A 131 1.70 -8.31 10.49
C MET A 131 1.34 -7.84 9.08
N VAL A 132 1.90 -8.47 8.05
CA VAL A 132 1.58 -8.15 6.64
C VAL A 132 0.12 -8.46 6.32
N LYS A 133 -0.42 -9.57 6.81
CA LYS A 133 -1.85 -9.90 6.64
C LYS A 133 -2.75 -8.86 7.27
N ILE A 134 -2.51 -8.49 8.54
CA ILE A 134 -3.31 -7.46 9.24
C ILE A 134 -3.22 -6.12 8.49
N GLY A 135 -2.01 -5.70 8.10
CA GLY A 135 -1.79 -4.47 7.35
C GLY A 135 -2.53 -4.48 6.00
N GLY A 136 -2.46 -5.58 5.26
CA GLY A 136 -3.16 -5.73 3.98
C GLY A 136 -4.68 -5.67 4.14
N ILE A 137 -5.22 -6.27 5.20
CA ILE A 137 -6.65 -6.21 5.53
C ILE A 137 -7.09 -4.79 5.88
N ALA A 138 -6.32 -4.12 6.74
CA ALA A 138 -6.60 -2.75 7.15
C ALA A 138 -6.50 -1.77 5.96
N GLN A 139 -5.58 -2.02 5.02
CA GLN A 139 -5.47 -1.23 3.80
C GLN A 139 -6.63 -1.50 2.84
N ALA A 140 -6.97 -2.78 2.63
CA ALA A 140 -8.08 -3.18 1.76
C ALA A 140 -9.43 -2.61 2.25
N SER A 141 -9.63 -2.52 3.57
CA SER A 141 -10.85 -1.94 4.15
C SER A 141 -11.00 -0.44 3.90
N MET A 142 -9.89 0.27 3.71
CA MET A 142 -9.88 1.70 3.39
C MET A 142 -10.15 1.98 1.91
N LEU A 143 -9.94 1.01 1.01
CA LEU A 143 -10.09 1.20 -0.44
C LEU A 143 -11.51 1.61 -0.87
N PRO A 144 -12.61 0.99 -0.37
CA PRO A 144 -13.98 1.45 -0.70
C PRO A 144 -14.25 2.88 -0.23
N LEU A 145 -13.75 3.24 0.96
CA LEU A 145 -13.89 4.59 1.50
C LEU A 145 -13.19 5.63 0.60
N ILE A 146 -11.97 5.32 0.15
CA ILE A 146 -11.23 6.18 -0.78
C ILE A 146 -11.95 6.27 -2.13
N GLY A 147 -12.46 5.16 -2.65
CA GLY A 147 -13.24 5.13 -3.89
C GLY A 147 -14.48 6.03 -3.83
N PHE A 148 -15.26 5.92 -2.75
CA PHE A 148 -16.42 6.78 -2.50
C PHE A 148 -16.04 8.25 -2.33
N ALA A 149 -15.02 8.54 -1.52
CA ALA A 149 -14.53 9.92 -1.32
C ALA A 149 -14.05 10.55 -2.64
N THR A 150 -13.40 9.77 -3.50
CA THR A 150 -12.93 10.23 -4.82
C THR A 150 -14.11 10.55 -5.74
N LEU A 151 -15.15 9.70 -5.77
CA LEU A 151 -16.38 9.99 -6.49
C LEU A 151 -17.06 11.26 -5.96
N TYR A 152 -17.21 11.39 -4.64
CA TYR A 152 -17.80 12.57 -4.01
C TYR A 152 -17.05 13.86 -4.39
N LEU A 153 -15.72 13.86 -4.31
CA LEU A 153 -14.89 15.02 -4.67
C LEU A 153 -15.02 15.36 -6.16
N ARG A 154 -15.06 14.35 -7.04
CA ARG A 154 -15.23 14.54 -8.48
C ARG A 154 -16.53 15.28 -8.81
N TYR A 155 -17.65 14.90 -8.18
CA TYR A 155 -18.96 15.51 -8.50
C TYR A 155 -19.23 16.83 -7.77
N ARG A 156 -18.66 17.04 -6.57
CA ARG A 156 -19.04 18.17 -5.72
C ARG A 156 -17.97 19.26 -5.56
N ARG A 157 -16.70 18.94 -5.77
CA ARG A 157 -15.58 19.86 -5.49
C ARG A 157 -14.65 20.09 -6.69
N LEU A 158 -14.79 19.33 -7.78
CA LEU A 158 -13.89 19.43 -8.93
C LEU A 158 -14.32 20.57 -9.89
N PRO A 159 -13.43 21.54 -10.19
CA PRO A 159 -13.71 22.58 -11.19
C PRO A 159 -13.86 21.97 -12.59
N GLY A 160 -14.87 22.38 -13.35
CA GLY A 160 -15.18 21.84 -14.68
C GLY A 160 -14.03 21.92 -15.71
N LYS A 161 -13.07 22.84 -15.52
CA LYS A 161 -11.89 23.00 -16.37
C LYS A 161 -10.88 21.83 -16.30
N ILE A 162 -10.99 20.98 -15.27
CA ILE A 162 -10.09 19.85 -15.00
C ILE A 162 -10.87 18.52 -15.02
N ALA A 163 -12.15 18.55 -15.41
CA ALA A 163 -13.00 17.37 -15.40
C ALA A 163 -12.42 16.29 -16.34
N PRO A 164 -12.21 15.07 -15.84
CA PRO A 164 -11.73 13.98 -16.68
C PRO A 164 -12.82 13.54 -17.68
N PRO A 165 -12.43 12.90 -18.80
CA PRO A 165 -13.37 12.42 -19.80
C PRO A 165 -14.34 11.37 -19.22
N GLY A 166 -15.50 11.22 -19.86
CA GLY A 166 -16.59 10.36 -19.39
C GLY A 166 -16.18 8.90 -19.16
N TRP A 167 -15.31 8.34 -20.00
CA TRP A 167 -14.82 6.97 -19.86
C TRP A 167 -14.00 6.76 -18.57
N LEU A 168 -13.18 7.74 -18.18
CA LEU A 168 -12.38 7.68 -16.95
C LEU A 168 -13.28 7.74 -15.71
N SER A 169 -14.45 8.35 -15.88
CA SER A 169 -15.46 8.47 -14.85
C SER A 169 -16.23 7.17 -14.67
N LEU A 170 -16.54 6.50 -15.79
CA LEU A 170 -17.08 5.14 -15.78
C LEU A 170 -16.08 4.16 -15.15
N ALA A 171 -14.80 4.25 -15.53
CA ALA A 171 -13.73 3.44 -14.95
C ALA A 171 -13.63 3.65 -13.44
N LEU A 172 -13.67 4.90 -12.96
CA LEU A 172 -13.68 5.21 -11.52
C LEU A 172 -14.87 4.58 -10.80
N TRP A 173 -16.07 4.63 -11.38
CA TRP A 173 -17.26 3.98 -10.84
C TRP A 173 -17.10 2.46 -10.76
N ILE A 174 -16.61 1.83 -11.83
CA ILE A 174 -16.35 0.40 -11.87
C ILE A 174 -15.33 0.01 -10.80
N SER A 175 -14.20 0.73 -10.71
CA SER A 175 -13.18 0.48 -9.69
C SER A 175 -13.74 0.62 -8.27
N ALA A 176 -14.51 1.68 -8.00
CA ALA A 176 -15.14 1.87 -6.69
C ALA A 176 -16.13 0.74 -6.34
N ALA A 177 -16.95 0.32 -7.31
CA ALA A 177 -17.89 -0.78 -7.14
C ALA A 177 -17.16 -2.10 -6.88
N VAL A 178 -16.13 -2.42 -7.68
CA VAL A 178 -15.31 -3.64 -7.50
C VAL A 178 -14.64 -3.65 -6.13
N MET A 179 -14.03 -2.54 -5.71
CA MET A 179 -13.40 -2.43 -4.38
C MET A 179 -14.43 -2.65 -3.25
N ALA A 180 -15.62 -2.05 -3.38
CA ALA A 180 -16.70 -2.23 -2.40
C ALA A 180 -17.23 -3.67 -2.35
N ILE A 181 -17.44 -4.31 -3.50
CA ILE A 181 -17.92 -5.70 -3.60
C ILE A 181 -16.87 -6.67 -3.03
N MET A 182 -15.59 -6.52 -3.42
CA MET A 182 -14.50 -7.37 -2.93
C MET A 182 -14.32 -7.24 -1.41
N MET A 183 -14.42 -6.03 -0.87
CA MET A 183 -14.36 -5.83 0.57
C MET A 183 -15.58 -6.44 1.26
N GLY A 184 -16.79 -6.23 0.72
CA GLY A 184 -18.02 -6.84 1.23
C GLY A 184 -17.92 -8.37 1.28
N TYR A 185 -17.44 -8.99 0.20
CA TYR A 185 -17.18 -10.42 0.15
C TYR A 185 -16.15 -10.87 1.20
N SER A 186 -15.04 -10.15 1.34
CA SER A 186 -14.02 -10.48 2.34
C SER A 186 -14.53 -10.39 3.78
N VAL A 187 -15.41 -9.42 4.08
CA VAL A 187 -16.03 -9.28 5.40
C VAL A 187 -17.06 -10.38 5.64
N ILE A 188 -17.94 -10.64 4.67
CA ILE A 188 -18.96 -11.69 4.77
C ILE A 188 -18.30 -13.05 4.96
N GLY A 189 -17.30 -13.38 4.13
CA GLY A 189 -16.56 -14.65 4.23
C GLY A 189 -15.98 -14.88 5.63
N ARG A 190 -15.43 -13.84 6.28
CA ARG A 190 -14.93 -13.95 7.65
C ARG A 190 -16.00 -14.08 8.72
N ILE A 191 -17.19 -13.55 8.47
CA ILE A 191 -18.32 -13.67 9.40
C ILE A 191 -18.96 -15.06 9.26
N THR A 192 -18.95 -15.65 8.07
CA THR A 192 -19.57 -16.95 7.78
C THR A 192 -18.64 -18.17 7.91
N GLY A 193 -17.32 -17.99 8.08
CA GLY A 193 -16.35 -19.07 8.32
C GLY A 193 -15.04 -18.87 7.57
#